data_AF-A0A1I1ZCW5-F1
#
_entry.id   AF-A0A1I1ZCW5-F1
#
_cell.length_a   1.000
_cell.length_b   1.000
_cell.length_c   1.000
_cell.angle_alpha   90.00
_cell.angle_beta   90.00
_cell.angle_gamma   90.00
#
_symmetry.space_group_name_H-M   'P 1'
#
loop_
_entity.id
_entity.type
_entity.pdbx_description
1 polymer ?
#
loop_
_entity_poly.entity_id
_entity_poly.type
_entity_poly.pdbx_seq_one_letter_code
_entity_poly.pdbx_strand_id
1 'polypeptide(L)'
;MLKVVQLSLLILFIFMVGCSAISKYDDNEAAIVKGQEITVGDLRFLYPDDTALDYLDSAIEVELVKQEVKEMDLDISDNLSEEKDGDWFGELPPPNAKDEGGKQIRKFAESQAKKLDMKPEDFQREYAKRINERNTYINTYLEKKLGDTEANINDENWIEKFGEDYHNLLEKLVDGNEDEIEVLID
;
A
#
# COMPACT_ATOMS: atom_id res chain seq x y z
N MET A 1 -44.72 -9.34 -7.32
CA MET A 1 -43.90 -10.10 -6.35
C MET A 1 -42.57 -10.57 -6.96
N LEU A 2 -42.56 -11.22 -8.14
CA LEU A 2 -41.32 -11.70 -8.79
C LEU A 2 -40.24 -10.61 -9.02
N LYS A 3 -40.65 -9.38 -9.39
CA LYS A 3 -39.73 -8.26 -9.66
C LYS A 3 -39.10 -7.64 -8.40
N VAL A 4 -39.76 -7.73 -7.25
CA VAL A 4 -39.25 -7.21 -5.98
C VAL A 4 -38.24 -8.18 -5.37
N VAL A 5 -38.51 -9.48 -5.51
CA VAL A 5 -37.58 -10.54 -5.07
C VAL A 5 -36.29 -10.55 -5.91
N GLN A 6 -36.37 -10.26 -7.22
CA GLN A 6 -35.18 -10.09 -8.07
C GLN A 6 -34.32 -8.88 -7.68
N LEU A 7 -34.94 -7.77 -7.27
CA LEU A 7 -34.20 -6.57 -6.87
C LEU A 7 -33.47 -6.78 -5.52
N SER A 8 -34.11 -7.50 -4.58
CA SER A 8 -33.49 -7.88 -3.30
C SER A 8 -32.32 -8.85 -3.45
N LEU A 9 -32.36 -9.75 -4.45
CA LEU A 9 -31.26 -10.65 -4.76
C LEU A 9 -30.06 -9.92 -5.39
N LEU A 10 -30.30 -8.85 -6.17
CA LEU A 10 -29.23 -8.08 -6.81
C LEU A 10 -28.43 -7.24 -5.81
N ILE A 11 -29.10 -6.70 -4.78
CA ILE A 11 -28.47 -5.91 -3.72
C ILE A 11 -27.58 -6.78 -2.82
N LEU A 12 -27.96 -8.06 -2.61
CA LEU A 12 -27.17 -9.00 -1.81
C LEU A 12 -25.82 -9.37 -2.44
N PHE A 13 -25.67 -9.26 -3.76
CA PHE A 13 -24.40 -9.53 -4.44
C PHE A 13 -23.39 -8.36 -4.35
N ILE A 14 -23.86 -7.14 -4.10
CA ILE A 14 -22.97 -5.96 -3.99
C ILE A 14 -22.19 -6.00 -2.66
N PHE A 15 -22.75 -6.62 -1.61
CA PHE A 15 -22.06 -6.80 -0.32
C PHE A 15 -21.07 -7.98 -0.29
N MET A 16 -20.89 -8.73 -1.40
CA MET A 16 -19.94 -9.85 -1.47
C MET A 16 -18.63 -9.51 -2.19
N VAL A 17 -18.40 -8.25 -2.59
CA VAL A 17 -17.10 -7.77 -3.10
C VAL A 17 -16.41 -6.99 -1.99
N GLY A 18 -15.86 -7.71 -1.01
CA GLY A 18 -15.22 -7.07 0.14
C GLY A 18 -14.84 -8.08 1.22
N CYS A 19 -14.23 -9.18 0.84
CA CYS A 19 -13.74 -10.15 1.82
C CYS A 19 -12.47 -10.82 1.31
N SER A 20 -11.38 -10.05 1.33
CA SER A 20 -10.04 -10.60 1.48
C SER A 20 -9.08 -9.50 1.96
N ALA A 21 -9.47 -8.76 3.01
CA ALA A 21 -8.48 -8.21 3.92
C ALA A 21 -8.12 -9.36 4.87
N ILE A 22 -7.06 -10.10 4.56
CA ILE A 22 -6.34 -10.85 5.59
C ILE A 22 -5.71 -9.78 6.48
N SER A 23 -6.44 -9.33 7.48
CA SER A 23 -5.94 -8.58 8.61
C SER A 23 -6.43 -9.33 9.84
N LYS A 24 -5.51 -9.98 10.55
CA LYS A 24 -5.76 -10.40 11.94
C LYS A 24 -5.37 -9.27 12.92
N TYR A 25 -5.13 -8.07 12.41
CA TYR A 25 -4.88 -6.89 13.24
C TYR A 25 -6.20 -6.27 13.68
N ASP A 26 -6.10 -5.32 14.61
CA ASP A 26 -7.21 -4.48 15.02
C ASP A 26 -7.63 -3.60 13.84
N ASP A 27 -8.79 -3.90 13.25
CA ASP A 27 -9.35 -3.21 12.08
C ASP A 27 -10.00 -1.87 12.46
N ASN A 28 -9.61 -1.27 13.59
CA ASN A 28 -10.00 0.10 13.92
C ASN A 28 -9.52 1.04 12.81
N GLU A 29 -10.42 1.90 12.37
CA GLU A 29 -10.14 2.94 11.39
C GLU A 29 -9.10 3.91 11.95
N ALA A 30 -8.01 4.14 11.20
CA ALA A 30 -6.99 5.11 11.52
C ALA A 30 -7.26 6.44 10.80
N ALA A 31 -7.72 6.38 9.55
CA ALA A 31 -8.18 7.53 8.79
C ALA A 31 -9.18 7.14 7.69
N ILE A 32 -9.91 8.12 7.19
CA ILE A 32 -10.75 8.03 5.99
C ILE A 32 -10.23 9.06 4.98
N VAL A 33 -9.94 8.62 3.76
CA VAL A 33 -9.39 9.45 2.68
C VAL A 33 -10.32 9.36 1.47
N LYS A 34 -11.08 10.42 1.21
CA LYS A 34 -12.14 10.49 0.17
C LYS A 34 -13.12 9.32 0.24
N GLY A 35 -13.46 8.91 1.46
CA GLY A 35 -14.36 7.78 1.73
C GLY A 35 -13.71 6.39 1.69
N GLN A 36 -12.38 6.29 1.50
CA GLN A 36 -11.64 5.05 1.63
C GLN A 36 -10.98 4.96 3.02
N GLU A 37 -11.26 3.88 3.74
CA GLU A 37 -10.69 3.62 5.07
C GLU A 37 -9.23 3.16 4.97
N ILE A 38 -8.40 3.67 5.89
CA ILE A 38 -7.07 3.16 6.25
C ILE A 38 -7.19 2.65 7.69
N THR A 39 -6.85 1.39 7.94
CA THR A 39 -6.97 0.80 9.28
C THR A 39 -5.64 0.79 10.03
N VAL A 40 -5.70 0.73 11.37
CA VAL A 40 -4.52 0.47 12.21
C VAL A 40 -3.87 -0.87 11.82
N GLY A 41 -4.66 -1.83 11.35
CA GLY A 41 -4.17 -3.11 10.86
C GLY A 41 -3.33 -3.01 9.59
N ASP A 42 -3.71 -2.15 8.65
CA ASP A 42 -2.92 -1.90 7.44
C ASP A 42 -1.54 -1.35 7.79
N LEU A 43 -1.49 -0.39 8.72
CA LEU A 43 -0.24 0.18 9.21
C LEU A 43 0.62 -0.87 9.92
N ARG A 44 0.06 -1.65 10.85
CA ARG A 44 0.81 -2.68 11.59
C ARG A 44 1.23 -3.87 10.73
N PHE A 45 0.57 -4.09 9.60
CA PHE A 45 1.02 -5.05 8.61
C PHE A 45 2.32 -4.57 7.94
N LEU A 46 2.37 -3.28 7.58
CA LEU A 46 3.49 -2.70 6.83
C LEU A 46 4.67 -2.29 7.73
N TYR A 47 4.42 -1.97 8.99
CA TYR A 47 5.39 -1.35 9.88
C TYR A 47 5.45 -2.08 11.25
N PRO A 48 6.56 -1.94 12.00
CA PRO A 48 6.62 -2.40 13.38
C PRO A 48 5.52 -1.76 14.26
N ASP A 49 4.88 -2.53 15.14
CA ASP A 49 3.71 -2.07 15.91
C ASP A 49 3.97 -0.79 16.74
N ASP A 50 5.20 -0.60 17.22
CA ASP A 50 5.61 0.52 18.05
C ASP A 50 5.78 1.82 17.27
N THR A 51 5.95 1.75 15.95
CA THR A 51 6.10 2.90 15.07
C THR A 51 5.05 2.94 13.96
N ALA A 52 4.11 2.00 13.92
CA ALA A 52 3.17 1.86 12.81
C ALA A 52 2.31 3.11 12.59
N LEU A 53 1.90 3.77 13.68
CA LEU A 53 1.07 4.98 13.61
C LEU A 53 1.86 6.21 13.14
N ASP A 54 3.19 6.22 13.31
CA ASP A 54 4.06 7.29 12.83
C ASP A 54 4.06 7.39 11.29
N TYR A 55 3.57 6.35 10.61
CA TYR A 55 3.46 6.28 9.14
C TYR A 55 2.05 6.58 8.61
N LEU A 56 1.12 7.04 9.45
CA LEU A 56 -0.24 7.36 9.01
C LEU A 56 -0.25 8.42 7.90
N ASP A 57 0.49 9.52 8.06
CA ASP A 57 0.57 10.59 7.06
C ASP A 57 1.02 10.05 5.70
N SER A 58 2.06 9.21 5.69
CA SER A 58 2.54 8.56 4.47
C SER A 58 1.52 7.59 3.86
N ALA A 59 0.73 6.91 4.69
CA ALA A 59 -0.35 6.05 4.20
C ALA A 59 -1.48 6.87 3.55
N ILE A 60 -1.81 8.05 4.10
CA ILE A 60 -2.77 8.99 3.53
C ILE A 60 -2.28 9.48 2.17
N GLU A 61 -1.01 9.91 2.07
CA GLU A 61 -0.39 10.34 0.79
C GLU A 61 -0.50 9.24 -0.28
N VAL A 62 -0.17 8.00 0.09
CA VAL A 62 -0.26 6.84 -0.81
C VAL A 62 -1.69 6.58 -1.28
N GLU A 63 -2.67 6.70 -0.38
CA GLU A 63 -4.07 6.47 -0.73
C GLU A 63 -4.58 7.55 -1.68
N LEU A 64 -4.26 8.82 -1.45
CA LEU A 64 -4.55 9.91 -2.39
C LEU A 64 -3.92 9.67 -3.76
N VAL A 65 -2.65 9.25 -3.80
CA VAL A 65 -1.95 8.90 -5.03
C VAL A 65 -2.67 7.80 -5.80
N LYS A 66 -3.08 6.72 -5.12
CA LYS A 66 -3.83 5.62 -5.75
C LYS A 66 -5.13 6.11 -6.37
N GLN A 67 -5.84 6.99 -5.69
CA GLN A 67 -7.10 7.54 -6.16
C GLN A 67 -6.88 8.49 -7.35
N GLU A 68 -5.88 9.36 -7.31
CA GLU A 68 -5.51 10.23 -8.44
C GLU A 68 -5.12 9.41 -9.69
N VAL A 69 -4.32 8.36 -9.54
CA VAL A 69 -3.94 7.47 -10.65
C VAL A 69 -5.18 6.82 -11.26
N LYS A 70 -6.14 6.37 -10.44
CA LYS A 70 -7.41 5.80 -10.89
C LYS A 70 -8.31 6.84 -11.56
N GLU A 71 -8.42 8.04 -11.01
CA GLU A 71 -9.22 9.15 -11.57
C GLU A 71 -8.67 9.63 -12.92
N MET A 72 -7.34 9.56 -13.11
CA MET A 72 -6.68 9.85 -14.37
C MET A 72 -6.74 8.71 -15.39
N ASP A 73 -7.34 7.56 -15.04
CA ASP A 73 -7.42 6.35 -15.88
C ASP A 73 -6.04 5.89 -16.39
N LEU A 74 -5.03 5.96 -15.51
CA LEU A 74 -3.67 5.52 -15.84
C LEU A 74 -3.54 4.00 -15.69
N ASP A 75 -2.99 3.36 -16.71
CA ASP A 75 -2.72 1.94 -16.70
C ASP A 75 -1.45 1.62 -15.89
N ILE A 76 -1.60 0.77 -14.88
CA ILE A 76 -0.51 0.29 -14.02
C ILE A 76 -0.19 -1.19 -14.25
N SER A 77 -0.95 -1.88 -15.11
CA SER A 77 -0.86 -3.33 -15.29
C SER A 77 0.53 -3.77 -15.76
N ASP A 78 1.13 -2.99 -16.66
CA ASP A 78 2.50 -3.20 -17.14
C ASP A 78 3.55 -3.10 -16.03
N ASN A 79 3.28 -2.35 -14.97
CA ASN A 79 4.19 -2.10 -13.84
C ASN A 79 3.86 -2.95 -12.60
N LEU A 80 2.78 -3.73 -12.64
CA LEU A 80 2.41 -4.71 -11.60
C LEU A 80 2.79 -6.14 -11.95
N SER A 81 3.27 -6.40 -13.17
CA SER A 81 3.64 -7.75 -13.56
C SER A 81 4.86 -8.23 -12.77
N GLU A 82 4.68 -9.33 -12.01
CA GLU A 82 5.72 -10.02 -11.21
C GLU A 82 6.97 -10.41 -12.04
N GLU A 83 6.89 -10.29 -13.37
CA GLU A 83 7.93 -10.68 -14.32
C GLU A 83 9.00 -9.61 -14.59
N LYS A 84 8.75 -8.31 -14.32
CA LYS A 84 9.71 -7.24 -14.66
C LYS A 84 10.88 -7.11 -13.70
N ASP A 85 10.62 -7.27 -12.40
CA ASP A 85 11.62 -7.19 -11.35
C ASP A 85 11.64 -8.53 -10.63
N GLY A 86 12.51 -9.45 -11.08
CA GLY A 86 12.59 -10.80 -10.51
C GLY A 86 12.46 -10.73 -8.99
N ASP A 87 11.39 -11.33 -8.46
CA ASP A 87 10.81 -11.09 -7.13
C ASP A 87 11.68 -11.59 -5.96
N TRP A 88 12.96 -11.20 -5.96
CA TRP A 88 13.92 -11.52 -4.93
C TRP A 88 13.49 -10.93 -3.58
N PHE A 89 12.72 -9.84 -3.61
CA PHE A 89 12.17 -9.23 -2.41
C PHE A 89 10.98 -10.01 -1.84
N GLY A 90 10.16 -10.67 -2.67
CA GLY A 90 9.12 -11.60 -2.22
C GLY A 90 9.66 -12.90 -1.64
N GLU A 91 10.90 -13.25 -1.96
CA GLU A 91 11.58 -14.38 -1.34
C GLU A 91 12.07 -14.04 0.08
N LEU A 92 11.61 -14.82 1.05
CA LEU A 92 12.19 -14.77 2.39
C LEU A 92 13.68 -15.16 2.28
N PRO A 93 14.64 -14.36 2.78
CA PRO A 93 16.07 -14.69 2.75
C PRO A 93 16.36 -16.06 3.39
N PRO A 94 17.56 -16.64 3.40
CA PRO A 94 17.81 -17.84 4.19
C PRO A 94 18.11 -17.51 5.66
N PRO A 95 17.92 -18.44 6.63
CA PRO A 95 18.24 -18.21 8.05
C PRO A 95 19.71 -17.85 8.34
N ASN A 96 20.62 -18.22 7.44
CA ASN A 96 22.05 -17.95 7.53
C ASN A 96 22.50 -16.80 6.59
N ALA A 97 21.58 -15.92 6.18
CA ALA A 97 21.92 -14.71 5.43
C ALA A 97 23.05 -13.95 6.13
N LYS A 98 24.06 -13.55 5.36
CA LYS A 98 25.29 -12.94 5.90
C LYS A 98 25.18 -11.43 5.98
N ASP A 99 24.50 -10.83 5.01
CA ASP A 99 24.24 -9.40 4.92
C ASP A 99 23.19 -8.97 5.95
N GLU A 100 23.28 -7.72 6.39
CA GLU A 100 22.38 -7.19 7.42
C GLU A 100 20.95 -6.99 6.89
N GLY A 101 20.79 -6.67 5.60
CA GLY A 101 19.47 -6.49 4.97
C GLY A 101 18.64 -7.78 5.04
N GLY A 102 19.19 -8.90 4.60
CA GLY A 102 18.53 -10.20 4.64
C GLY A 102 18.20 -10.67 6.06
N LYS A 103 19.04 -10.35 7.05
CA LYS A 103 18.75 -10.63 8.46
C LYS A 103 17.58 -9.78 8.99
N GLN A 104 17.52 -8.50 8.61
CA GLN A 104 16.44 -7.60 9.02
C GLN A 104 15.11 -8.00 8.38
N ILE A 105 15.09 -8.27 7.07
CA ILE A 105 13.92 -8.76 6.35
C ILE A 105 13.38 -10.03 7.02
N ARG A 106 14.26 -11.01 7.30
CA ARG A 106 13.89 -12.23 8.02
C ARG A 106 13.22 -11.93 9.35
N LYS A 107 13.89 -11.14 10.19
CA LYS A 107 13.46 -10.86 11.56
C LYS A 107 12.10 -10.18 11.56
N PHE A 108 11.88 -9.25 10.63
CA PHE A 108 10.60 -8.57 10.46
C PHE A 108 9.52 -9.56 10.03
N ALA A 109 9.77 -10.35 8.98
CA ALA A 109 8.82 -11.34 8.48
C ALA A 109 8.44 -12.39 9.52
N GLU A 110 9.40 -12.95 10.25
CA GLU A 110 9.15 -13.92 11.33
C GLU A 110 8.33 -13.30 12.47
N SER A 111 8.62 -12.05 12.84
CA SER A 111 7.90 -11.33 13.89
C SER A 111 6.44 -11.10 13.51
N GLN A 112 6.18 -10.56 12.31
CA GLN A 112 4.83 -10.25 11.86
C GLN A 112 4.01 -11.51 11.53
N ALA A 113 4.63 -12.49 10.87
CA ALA A 113 3.99 -13.77 10.57
C ALA A 113 3.53 -14.50 11.84
N LYS A 114 4.31 -14.44 12.92
CA LYS A 114 3.90 -15.02 14.21
C LYS A 114 2.64 -14.35 14.78
N LYS A 115 2.51 -13.04 14.67
CA LYS A 115 1.33 -12.30 15.17
C LYS A 115 0.09 -12.61 14.35
N LEU A 116 0.26 -12.68 13.04
CA LEU A 116 -0.80 -12.99 12.08
C LEU A 116 -1.10 -14.49 11.98
N ASP A 117 -0.36 -15.34 12.71
CA ASP A 117 -0.47 -16.80 12.63
C ASP A 117 -0.42 -17.25 11.15
N MET A 118 0.66 -16.84 10.49
CA MET A 118 1.01 -17.13 9.10
C MET A 118 2.43 -17.72 9.05
N LYS A 119 2.80 -18.31 7.91
CA LYS A 119 4.20 -18.68 7.68
C LYS A 119 5.02 -17.43 7.31
N PRO A 120 6.29 -17.32 7.76
CA PRO A 120 7.16 -16.19 7.38
C PRO A 120 7.31 -15.99 5.87
N GLU A 121 7.35 -17.08 5.09
CA GLU A 121 7.43 -17.04 3.63
C GLU A 121 6.14 -16.49 3.00
N ASP A 122 4.98 -16.81 3.58
CA ASP A 122 3.70 -16.30 3.12
C ASP A 122 3.54 -14.82 3.46
N PHE A 123 4.01 -14.41 4.64
CA PHE A 123 4.07 -12.99 5.00
C PHE A 123 5.00 -12.21 4.07
N GLN A 124 6.23 -12.68 3.84
CA GLN A 124 7.20 -11.94 3.01
C GLN A 124 6.68 -11.70 1.60
N ARG A 125 6.06 -12.73 1.00
CA ARG A 125 5.48 -12.62 -0.34
C ARG A 125 4.34 -11.62 -0.40
N GLU A 126 3.42 -11.65 0.57
CA GLU A 126 2.32 -10.68 0.64
C GLU A 126 2.84 -9.26 0.93
N TYR A 127 3.82 -9.13 1.81
CA TYR A 127 4.47 -7.86 2.12
C TYR A 127 5.13 -7.25 0.89
N ALA A 128 5.94 -8.03 0.16
CA ALA A 128 6.57 -7.59 -1.08
C ALA A 128 5.54 -7.16 -2.12
N LYS A 129 4.46 -7.93 -2.29
CA LYS A 129 3.36 -7.58 -3.19
C LYS A 129 2.76 -6.20 -2.85
N ARG A 130 2.45 -5.93 -1.57
CA ARG A 130 1.87 -4.65 -1.14
C ARG A 130 2.84 -3.48 -1.33
N ILE A 131 4.13 -3.70 -1.05
CA ILE A 131 5.17 -2.68 -1.26
C ILE A 131 5.34 -2.37 -2.74
N ASN A 132 5.40 -3.40 -3.60
CA ASN A 132 5.53 -3.24 -5.04
C ASN A 132 4.31 -2.51 -5.61
N GLU A 133 3.09 -2.90 -5.22
CA GLU A 133 1.87 -2.23 -5.66
C GLU A 133 1.86 -0.75 -5.28
N ARG A 134 2.19 -0.42 -4.01
CA ARG A 134 2.34 0.97 -3.57
C ARG A 134 3.34 1.74 -4.43
N ASN A 135 4.53 1.17 -4.62
CA ASN A 135 5.60 1.82 -5.37
C ASN A 135 5.21 2.05 -6.82
N THR A 136 4.50 1.10 -7.45
CA THR A 136 3.96 1.23 -8.80
C THR A 136 2.99 2.41 -8.90
N TYR A 137 2.05 2.54 -7.97
CA TYR A 137 1.14 3.69 -7.95
C TYR A 137 1.87 5.02 -7.82
N ILE A 138 2.85 5.11 -6.92
CA ILE A 138 3.65 6.33 -6.73
C ILE A 138 4.45 6.66 -8.00
N ASN A 139 5.20 5.69 -8.54
CA ASN A 139 6.00 5.90 -9.73
C ASN A 139 5.12 6.34 -10.91
N THR A 140 4.00 5.67 -11.17
CA THR A 140 3.07 6.07 -12.24
C THR A 140 2.51 7.48 -12.05
N TYR A 141 2.17 7.87 -10.81
CA TYR A 141 1.75 9.23 -10.51
C TYR A 141 2.86 10.25 -10.82
N LEU A 142 4.10 9.96 -10.40
CA LEU A 142 5.24 10.84 -10.62
C LEU A 142 5.61 10.94 -12.09
N GLU A 143 5.66 9.82 -12.82
CA GLU A 143 5.86 9.79 -14.27
C GLU A 143 4.86 10.74 -14.96
N LYS A 144 3.60 10.68 -14.55
CA LYS A 144 2.55 11.53 -15.11
C LYS A 144 2.69 13.00 -14.75
N LYS A 145 2.90 13.32 -13.47
CA LYS A 145 2.89 14.71 -12.96
C LYS A 145 4.19 15.46 -13.26
N LEU A 146 5.32 14.76 -13.30
CA LEU A 146 6.64 15.32 -13.62
C LEU A 146 7.00 15.19 -15.11
N GLY A 147 6.30 14.31 -15.85
CA GLY A 147 6.64 14.01 -17.24
C GLY A 147 7.94 13.21 -17.39
N ASP A 148 8.37 12.53 -16.32
CA ASP A 148 9.60 11.75 -16.26
C ASP A 148 9.28 10.26 -16.31
N THR A 149 9.44 9.64 -17.49
CA THR A 149 9.17 8.21 -17.68
C THR A 149 10.16 7.28 -16.97
N GLU A 150 11.20 7.84 -16.34
CA GLU A 150 12.19 7.09 -15.55
C GLU A 150 11.97 7.28 -14.04
N ALA A 151 10.81 7.83 -13.61
CA ALA A 151 10.54 8.05 -12.20
C ALA A 151 10.55 6.75 -11.40
N ASN A 152 11.43 6.68 -10.40
CA ASN A 152 11.59 5.50 -9.57
C ASN A 152 11.99 5.87 -8.14
N ILE A 153 11.05 5.78 -7.21
CA ILE A 153 11.31 6.07 -5.79
C ILE A 153 12.27 5.09 -5.11
N ASN A 154 12.60 3.97 -5.75
CA ASN A 154 13.59 3.01 -5.25
C ASN A 154 15.01 3.27 -5.80
N ASP A 155 15.18 4.23 -6.72
CA ASP A 155 16.51 4.65 -7.20
C ASP A 155 17.01 5.85 -6.38
N GLU A 156 18.09 5.63 -5.62
CA GLU A 156 18.73 6.66 -4.79
C GLU A 156 19.15 7.90 -5.61
N ASN A 157 19.61 7.74 -6.85
CA ASN A 157 20.00 8.88 -7.69
C ASN A 157 18.79 9.69 -8.14
N TRP A 158 17.66 9.01 -8.38
CA TRP A 158 16.41 9.67 -8.71
C TRP A 158 15.91 10.49 -7.52
N ILE A 159 15.92 9.88 -6.31
CA ILE A 159 15.55 10.56 -5.07
C ILE A 159 16.46 11.76 -4.76
N GLU A 160 17.78 11.63 -4.96
CA GLU A 160 18.71 12.75 -4.76
C GLU A 160 18.37 13.94 -5.67
N LYS A 161 17.94 13.67 -6.90
CA LYS A 161 17.68 14.69 -7.92
C LYS A 161 16.27 15.29 -7.84
N PHE A 162 15.27 14.48 -7.52
CA PHE A 162 13.85 14.82 -7.61
C PHE A 162 13.09 14.68 -6.29
N GLY A 163 13.76 14.36 -5.18
CA GLY A 163 13.12 14.17 -3.88
C GLY A 163 12.34 15.38 -3.37
N GLU A 164 12.83 16.60 -3.64
CA GLU A 164 12.09 17.83 -3.31
C GLU A 164 10.81 17.97 -4.16
N ASP A 165 10.88 17.69 -5.46
CA ASP A 165 9.71 17.74 -6.35
C ASP A 165 8.68 16.67 -5.96
N TYR A 166 9.14 15.47 -5.62
CA TYR A 166 8.32 14.39 -5.07
C TYR A 166 7.58 14.84 -3.80
N HIS A 167 8.31 15.38 -2.82
CA HIS A 167 7.71 15.83 -1.56
C HIS A 167 6.71 16.96 -1.78
N ASN A 168 7.07 17.98 -2.57
CA ASN A 168 6.18 19.10 -2.90
C ASN A 168 4.90 18.67 -3.63
N LEU A 169 4.97 17.61 -4.44
CA LEU A 169 3.80 17.07 -5.14
C LEU A 169 2.85 16.36 -4.18
N LEU A 170 3.37 15.61 -3.21
CA LEU A 170 2.54 14.93 -2.21
C LEU A 170 1.92 15.93 -1.23
N GLU A 171 2.69 16.92 -0.76
CA GLU A 171 2.18 17.98 0.12
C GLU A 171 1.01 18.72 -0.54
N LYS A 172 1.16 19.16 -1.81
CA LYS A 172 0.06 19.79 -2.56
C LYS A 172 -1.13 18.88 -2.77
N LEU A 173 -0.91 17.57 -2.89
CA LEU A 173 -1.98 16.61 -3.05
C LEU A 173 -2.78 16.48 -1.74
N VAL A 174 -2.10 16.44 -0.60
CA VAL A 174 -2.74 16.43 0.72
C VAL A 174 -3.48 17.75 0.96
N ASP A 175 -2.82 18.90 0.78
CA ASP A 175 -3.43 20.24 0.94
C ASP A 175 -4.68 20.42 0.07
N GLY A 176 -4.63 19.90 -1.16
CA GLY A 176 -5.75 19.96 -2.10
C GLY A 176 -6.95 19.10 -1.71
N ASN A 177 -6.78 18.16 -0.78
CA ASN A 177 -7.79 17.20 -0.34
C ASN A 177 -8.01 17.22 1.19
N GLU A 178 -7.56 18.25 1.92
CA GLU A 178 -7.65 18.33 3.38
C GLU A 178 -9.09 18.12 3.89
N ASP A 179 -10.08 18.72 3.23
CA ASP A 179 -11.50 18.60 3.57
C ASP A 179 -12.07 17.17 3.36
N GLU A 180 -11.35 16.31 2.64
CA GLU A 180 -11.73 14.92 2.35
C GLU A 180 -10.89 13.91 3.15
N ILE A 181 -10.06 14.37 4.08
CA ILE A 181 -9.22 13.55 4.96
C ILE A 181 -9.73 13.68 6.40
N GLU A 182 -10.11 12.55 6.99
CA GLU A 182 -10.51 12.46 8.40
C GLU A 182 -9.55 11.51 9.14
N VAL A 183 -8.74 12.04 10.06
CA VAL A 183 -7.90 11.24 10.95
C VAL A 183 -8.68 10.89 12.22
N LEU A 184 -8.72 9.61 12.57
CA LEU A 184 -9.60 9.05 13.60
C LEU A 184 -8.86 8.57 14.86
N ILE A 185 -7.54 8.69 14.87
CA ILE A 185 -6.67 8.31 15.99
C ILE A 185 -5.86 9.52 16.46
N ASP A 186 -5.72 9.62 17.79
CA ASP A 186 -4.96 10.67 18.49
C ASP A 186 -3.51 10.24 18.80
#